data_AF-A0A6B3KLE5-F1
#
_entry.id   AF-A0A6B3KLE5-F1
#
_cell.length_a   1.000
_cell.length_b   1.000
_cell.length_c   1.000
_cell.angle_alpha   90.00
_cell.angle_beta   90.00
_cell.angle_gamma   90.00
#
_symmetry.space_group_name_H-M   'P 1'
#
loop_
_entity.id
_entity.type
_entity.pdbx_description
1 polymer ?
#
loop_
_entity_poly.entity_id
_entity_poly.type
_entity_poly.pdbx_seq_one_letter_code
_entity_poly.pdbx_strand_id
1 'polypeptide(L)'
;TTALVRLAAAKAVCTLVLDAGALSRSLRAPPGRPFVLTPHAGEMATLAGDDKAAVEAAPGEYALTFARKMRSVVIVKGADSFIAGPDGALWVHRGGVPGLGTSGSGDTLAGFIAGF
;
A
#
# COMPACT_ATOMS: atom_id res chain seq x y z
N THR A 1 -6.44 -12.52 -10.61
CA THR A 1 -6.54 -11.40 -9.64
C THR A 1 -6.66 -10.03 -10.29
N THR A 2 -5.78 -9.64 -11.22
CA THR A 2 -5.81 -8.31 -11.87
C THR A 2 -7.15 -7.94 -12.52
N ALA A 3 -7.82 -8.87 -13.21
CA ALA A 3 -9.13 -8.62 -13.82
C ALA A 3 -10.20 -8.27 -12.77
N LEU A 4 -10.17 -8.95 -11.61
CA LEU A 4 -11.09 -8.69 -10.49
C LEU A 4 -10.83 -7.30 -9.89
N VAL A 5 -9.56 -6.93 -9.66
CA VAL A 5 -9.20 -5.60 -9.16
C VAL A 5 -9.68 -4.50 -10.10
N ARG A 6 -9.53 -4.69 -11.42
CA ARG A 6 -10.05 -3.73 -12.42
C ARG A 6 -11.56 -3.61 -12.38
N LEU A 7 -12.27 -4.73 -12.28
CA LEU A 7 -13.73 -4.74 -12.18
C LEU A 7 -14.19 -4.03 -10.90
N ALA A 8 -13.55 -4.31 -9.77
CA ALA A 8 -13.83 -3.65 -8.49
C ALA A 8 -13.55 -2.14 -8.57
N ALA A 9 -12.39 -1.73 -9.11
CA ALA A 9 -12.07 -0.32 -9.32
C ALA A 9 -13.10 0.39 -10.19
N ALA A 10 -13.57 -0.24 -11.26
CA ALA A 10 -14.60 0.32 -12.14
C ALA A 10 -15.97 0.46 -11.47
N LYS A 11 -16.39 -0.53 -10.67
CA LYS A 11 -17.76 -0.62 -10.14
C LYS A 11 -17.95 -0.09 -8.72
N ALA A 12 -16.91 -0.08 -7.89
CA ALA A 12 -17.05 0.31 -6.50
C ALA A 12 -17.53 1.77 -6.38
N VAL A 13 -18.32 2.05 -5.35
CA VAL A 13 -18.75 3.41 -4.99
C VAL A 13 -18.12 3.86 -3.67
N CYS A 14 -17.15 3.08 -3.18
CA CYS A 14 -16.39 3.30 -1.96
C CYS A 14 -14.88 3.33 -2.25
N THR A 15 -14.12 3.71 -1.22
CA THR A 15 -12.66 3.56 -1.20
C THR A 15 -12.28 2.09 -1.22
N LEU A 16 -11.26 1.74 -2.01
CA LEU A 16 -10.73 0.37 -2.05
C LEU A 16 -9.42 0.28 -1.29
N VAL A 17 -9.36 -0.68 -0.38
CA VAL A 17 -8.13 -1.12 0.28
C VAL A 17 -7.57 -2.30 -0.51
N LEU A 18 -6.31 -2.20 -0.94
CA LEU A 18 -5.65 -3.18 -1.78
C LEU A 18 -4.41 -3.72 -1.07
N ASP A 19 -4.44 -5.01 -0.75
CA ASP A 19 -3.35 -5.73 -0.08
C ASP A 19 -2.93 -6.96 -0.89
N ALA A 20 -1.72 -7.44 -0.60
CA ALA A 20 -1.21 -8.71 -1.12
C ALA A 20 -1.35 -8.85 -2.65
N GLY A 21 -1.95 -9.95 -3.10
CA GLY A 21 -2.12 -10.26 -4.53
C GLY A 21 -2.98 -9.26 -5.31
N ALA A 22 -3.65 -8.30 -4.65
CA ALA A 22 -4.32 -7.20 -5.34
C ALA A 22 -3.32 -6.16 -5.89
N LEU A 23 -2.11 -6.09 -5.33
CA LEU A 23 -1.06 -5.15 -5.73
C LEU A 23 -0.38 -5.61 -7.02
N SER A 24 -0.34 -4.75 -8.05
CA SER A 24 0.32 -5.04 -9.32
C SER A 24 0.82 -3.78 -10.01
N ARG A 25 1.79 -3.88 -10.92
CA ARG A 25 2.29 -2.71 -11.68
C ARG A 25 1.24 -2.07 -12.60
N SER A 26 0.19 -2.82 -12.94
CA SER A 26 -0.89 -2.38 -13.82
C SER A 26 -2.00 -1.60 -13.12
N LEU A 27 -1.91 -1.48 -11.78
CA LEU A 27 -2.91 -0.80 -10.96
C LEU A 27 -2.97 0.69 -11.29
N ARG A 28 -4.19 1.22 -11.40
CA ARG A 28 -4.44 2.65 -11.63
C ARG A 28 -5.68 3.05 -10.84
N ALA A 29 -5.54 4.05 -9.98
CA ALA A 29 -6.68 4.62 -9.27
C ALA A 29 -7.57 5.41 -10.26
N PRO A 30 -8.89 5.20 -10.28
CA PRO A 30 -9.80 6.03 -11.05
C PRO A 30 -9.70 7.51 -10.63
N PRO A 31 -9.91 8.47 -11.54
CA PRO A 31 -9.96 9.88 -11.18
C PRO A 31 -10.96 10.14 -10.05
N GLY A 32 -10.56 10.91 -9.03
CA GLY A 32 -11.40 11.26 -7.89
C GLY A 32 -11.68 10.12 -6.89
N ARG A 33 -11.10 8.93 -7.09
CA ARG A 33 -11.31 7.76 -6.22
C ARG A 33 -9.98 7.14 -5.81
N PRO A 34 -9.32 7.68 -4.78
CA PRO A 34 -8.03 7.16 -4.31
C PRO A 34 -8.18 5.74 -3.77
N PHE A 35 -7.11 4.97 -3.86
CA PHE A 35 -6.98 3.70 -3.14
C PHE A 35 -6.25 3.91 -1.82
N VAL A 36 -6.34 2.90 -0.96
CA VAL A 36 -5.37 2.66 0.12
C VAL A 36 -4.60 1.40 -0.25
N LEU A 37 -3.28 1.52 -0.41
CA LEU A 37 -2.40 0.40 -0.73
C LEU A 37 -1.57 0.05 0.49
N THR A 38 -1.44 -1.24 0.81
CA THR A 38 -0.71 -1.71 2.00
C THR A 38 0.48 -2.62 1.68
N PRO A 39 1.38 -2.27 0.73
CA PRO A 39 2.49 -3.15 0.38
C PRO A 39 3.46 -3.36 1.55
N HIS A 40 3.98 -4.57 1.73
CA HIS A 40 5.26 -4.74 2.42
C HIS A 40 6.44 -4.40 1.47
N ALA A 41 7.67 -4.32 1.98
CA ALA A 41 8.85 -3.92 1.18
C ALA A 41 9.00 -4.70 -0.15
N GLY A 42 8.88 -6.04 -0.13
CA GLY A 42 8.93 -6.86 -1.36
C GLY A 42 7.81 -6.60 -2.39
N GLU A 43 6.58 -6.32 -1.94
CA GLU A 43 5.49 -5.93 -2.84
C GLU A 43 5.74 -4.55 -3.42
N MET A 44 6.20 -3.60 -2.59
CA MET A 44 6.57 -2.26 -3.05
C MET A 44 7.72 -2.33 -4.07
N ALA A 45 8.73 -3.17 -3.85
CA ALA A 45 9.82 -3.40 -4.80
C ALA A 45 9.28 -3.90 -6.15
N THR A 46 8.32 -4.82 -6.13
CA THR A 46 7.63 -5.29 -7.34
C THR A 46 6.85 -4.17 -8.03
N LEU A 47 6.18 -3.29 -7.28
CA LEU A 47 5.45 -2.14 -7.82
C LEU A 47 6.40 -1.11 -8.44
N ALA A 48 7.53 -0.84 -7.78
CA ALA A 48 8.60 0.06 -8.19
C ALA A 48 9.35 -0.48 -9.42
N GLY A 49 9.45 -1.79 -9.56
CA GLY A 49 10.39 -2.41 -10.50
C GLY A 49 11.82 -2.24 -10.00
N ASP A 50 12.01 -2.38 -8.69
CA ASP A 50 13.27 -2.17 -7.98
C ASP A 50 13.56 -3.36 -7.05
N ASP A 51 14.68 -3.33 -6.34
CA ASP A 51 15.06 -4.30 -5.33
C ASP A 51 14.40 -4.04 -3.97
N LYS A 52 14.17 -5.11 -3.22
CA LYS A 52 13.60 -5.06 -1.86
C LYS A 52 14.52 -4.30 -0.90
N ALA A 53 15.84 -4.50 -0.95
CA ALA A 53 16.77 -3.82 -0.04
C ALA A 53 16.81 -2.31 -0.30
N ALA A 54 16.66 -1.85 -1.55
CA ALA A 54 16.49 -0.44 -1.87
C ALA A 54 15.24 0.15 -1.21
N VAL A 55 14.11 -0.57 -1.25
CA VAL A 55 12.89 -0.15 -0.53
C VAL A 55 13.08 -0.14 0.98
N GLU A 56 13.75 -1.14 1.56
CA GLU A 56 14.02 -1.19 3.00
C GLU A 56 14.98 -0.08 3.45
N ALA A 57 15.89 0.37 2.58
CA ALA A 57 16.80 1.47 2.86
C ALA A 57 16.10 2.85 2.86
N ALA A 58 15.04 3.02 2.07
CA ALA A 58 14.34 4.30 1.91
C ALA A 58 12.80 4.18 1.87
N PRO A 59 12.14 3.47 2.80
CA PRO A 59 10.71 3.11 2.68
C PRO A 59 9.77 4.33 2.60
N GLY A 60 10.11 5.42 3.30
CA GLY A 60 9.35 6.67 3.23
C GLY A 60 9.41 7.35 1.86
N GLU A 61 10.54 7.27 1.16
CA GLU A 61 10.70 7.84 -0.18
C GLU A 61 9.88 7.07 -1.21
N TYR A 62 9.90 5.74 -1.15
CA TYR A 62 9.05 4.90 -1.98
C TYR A 62 7.57 5.13 -1.68
N ALA A 63 7.19 5.23 -0.40
CA ALA A 63 5.82 5.53 0.01
C ALA A 63 5.33 6.85 -0.59
N LEU A 64 6.09 7.95 -0.42
CA LEU A 64 5.77 9.27 -0.97
C LEU A 64 5.69 9.28 -2.49
N THR A 65 6.66 8.65 -3.15
CA THR A 65 6.73 8.57 -4.61
C THR A 65 5.50 7.83 -5.15
N PHE A 66 5.15 6.71 -4.56
CA PHE A 66 3.99 5.92 -4.99
C PHE A 66 2.66 6.58 -4.62
N ALA A 67 2.55 7.23 -3.46
CA ALA A 67 1.34 7.94 -3.07
C ALA A 67 0.99 9.05 -4.07
N ARG A 68 2.00 9.83 -4.50
CA ARG A 68 1.84 10.85 -5.55
C ARG A 68 1.52 10.24 -6.91
N LYS A 69 2.31 9.25 -7.35
CA LYS A 69 2.13 8.56 -8.63
C LYS A 69 0.73 7.93 -8.78
N MET A 70 0.22 7.36 -7.70
CA MET A 70 -1.06 6.67 -7.65
C MET A 70 -2.22 7.59 -7.26
N ARG A 71 -1.93 8.83 -6.83
CA ARG A 71 -2.91 9.75 -6.19
C ARG A 71 -3.73 9.03 -5.12
N SER A 72 -3.04 8.29 -4.26
CA SER A 72 -3.62 7.33 -3.31
C SER A 72 -2.82 7.34 -2.03
N VAL A 73 -3.38 6.78 -0.95
CA VAL A 73 -2.65 6.54 0.29
C VAL A 73 -1.83 5.26 0.15
N VAL A 74 -0.58 5.29 0.57
CA VAL A 74 0.34 4.14 0.50
C VAL A 74 0.94 3.89 1.87
N ILE A 75 0.86 2.65 2.33
CA ILE A 75 1.39 2.20 3.62
C ILE A 75 2.46 1.15 3.33
N VAL A 76 3.73 1.54 3.40
CA VAL A 76 4.85 0.59 3.26
C VAL A 76 5.08 -0.07 4.62
N LYS A 77 4.70 -1.35 4.72
CA LYS A 77 4.79 -2.17 5.93
C LYS A 77 6.23 -2.68 6.10
N GLY A 78 6.72 -2.63 7.33
CA GLY A 78 8.03 -3.10 7.77
C GLY A 78 8.10 -3.13 9.29
N ALA A 79 9.31 -3.12 9.87
CA ALA A 79 9.49 -2.93 11.31
C ALA A 79 8.86 -1.60 11.78
N ASP A 80 9.12 -0.55 11.01
CA ASP A 80 8.36 0.70 11.01
C ASP A 80 7.42 0.70 9.81
N SER A 81 6.22 1.26 9.99
CA SER A 81 5.26 1.46 8.89
C SER A 81 5.26 2.93 8.45
N PHE A 82 5.42 3.15 7.15
CA PHE A 82 5.45 4.49 6.55
C PHE A 82 4.16 4.73 5.79
N ILE A 83 3.41 5.76 6.18
CA ILE A 83 2.09 6.09 5.65
C ILE A 83 2.21 7.40 4.89
N ALA A 84 2.01 7.36 3.57
CA ALA A 84 2.15 8.52 2.70
C ALA A 84 0.81 8.88 2.04
N GLY A 85 0.49 10.17 2.06
CA GLY A 85 -0.65 10.76 1.36
C GLY A 85 -0.28 11.31 -0.03
N PRO A 86 -1.25 11.44 -0.95
CA PRO A 86 -1.01 12.00 -2.28
C PRO A 86 -0.63 13.49 -2.27
N ASP A 87 -0.93 14.19 -1.17
CA ASP A 87 -0.56 15.57 -0.87
C ASP A 87 0.91 15.72 -0.42
N GLY A 88 1.62 14.62 -0.22
CA GLY A 88 3.01 14.61 0.24
C GLY A 88 3.16 14.57 1.75
N ALA A 89 2.07 14.40 2.50
CA ALA A 89 2.16 14.12 3.93
C ALA A 89 2.78 12.72 4.16
N LEU A 90 3.59 12.60 5.21
CA LEU A 90 4.25 11.37 5.61
C LEU A 90 4.15 11.19 7.13
N TRP A 91 3.61 10.05 7.55
CA TRP A 91 3.57 9.63 8.94
C TRP A 91 4.36 8.33 9.11
N VAL A 92 4.95 8.15 10.28
CA VAL A 92 5.73 6.95 10.63
C VAL A 92 5.17 6.35 11.90
N HIS A 93 4.79 5.08 11.84
CA HIS A 93 4.40 4.29 13.00
C HIS A 93 5.54 3.34 13.39
N ARG A 94 6.06 3.52 14.62
CA ARG A 94 7.19 2.76 15.19
C ARG A 94 6.79 1.75 16.28
N GLY A 95 5.52 1.35 16.33
CA GLY A 95 4.96 0.54 17.41
C GLY A 95 4.91 -0.98 17.13
N GLY A 96 5.60 -1.46 16.10
CA GLY A 96 5.56 -2.87 15.72
C GLY A 96 6.28 -3.78 16.72
N VAL A 97 5.66 -4.90 17.09
CA VAL A 97 6.35 -6.00 17.80
C VAL A 97 6.75 -7.09 16.79
N PRO A 98 7.84 -7.86 17.02
CA PRO A 98 8.30 -8.89 16.08
C PRO A 98 7.23 -9.91 15.67
N GLY A 99 6.26 -10.18 16.56
CA GLY A 99 5.12 -11.07 16.27
C GLY A 99 4.23 -10.63 15.11
N LEU A 100 4.28 -9.35 14.70
CA LEU A 100 3.53 -8.84 13.55
C LEU A 100 4.16 -9.22 12.20
N GLY A 101 5.39 -9.78 12.18
CA GLY A 101 6.00 -10.33 10.97
C GLY A 101 5.44 -11.70 10.53
N THR A 102 4.32 -12.14 11.11
CA THR A 102 3.68 -13.43 10.84
C THR A 102 2.61 -13.31 9.75
N SER A 103 2.37 -14.41 9.03
CA SER A 103 1.31 -14.47 8.03
C SER A 103 -0.06 -14.15 8.67
N GLY A 104 -0.86 -13.30 8.00
CA GLY A 104 -2.20 -12.89 8.46
C GLY A 104 -2.27 -11.56 9.23
N SER A 105 -1.15 -11.04 9.74
CA SER A 105 -1.13 -9.71 10.39
C SER A 105 -1.50 -8.58 9.40
N GLY A 106 -1.04 -8.71 8.16
CA GLY A 106 -1.38 -7.81 7.05
C GLY A 106 -2.87 -7.82 6.72
N ASP A 107 -3.49 -8.99 6.66
CA ASP A 107 -4.93 -9.13 6.39
C ASP A 107 -5.76 -8.48 7.51
N THR A 108 -5.33 -8.64 8.77
CA THR A 108 -5.96 -7.99 9.93
C THR A 108 -5.87 -6.47 9.81
N LEU A 109 -4.69 -5.93 9.46
CA LEU A 109 -4.50 -4.50 9.24
C LEU A 109 -5.38 -3.97 8.10
N ALA A 110 -5.46 -4.67 6.97
CA ALA A 110 -6.31 -4.28 5.84
C ALA A 110 -7.79 -4.25 6.25
N GLY A 111 -8.24 -5.21 7.06
CA GLY A 111 -9.58 -5.25 7.63
C GLY A 111 -9.87 -4.05 8.54
N PHE A 112 -8.94 -3.70 9.44
CA PHE A 112 -9.06 -2.50 10.28
C PHE A 112 -9.21 -1.23 9.44
N ILE A 113 -8.33 -1.04 8.45
CA ILE A 113 -8.35 0.15 7.58
C ILE A 113 -9.69 0.26 6.84
N ALA A 114 -10.23 -0.85 6.33
CA ALA A 114 -11.50 -0.85 5.60
C ALA A 114 -12.73 -0.60 6.49
N GLY A 115 -12.61 -0.82 7.81
CA GLY A 115 -13.71 -0.68 8.76
C GLY A 115 -13.86 0.72 9.38
N PHE A 116 -12.84 1.58 9.27
CA PHE A 116 -12.88 2.99 9.72
C PHE A 116 -13.39 3.91 8.60
#